data_AF-A0A817QVH1-F1
#
_entry.id   AF-A0A817QVH1-F1
#
_cell.length_a   1.000
_cell.length_b   1.000
_cell.length_c   1.000
_cell.angle_alpha   90.00
_cell.angle_beta   90.00
_cell.angle_gamma   90.00
#
_symmetry.space_group_name_H-M   'P 1'
#
loop_
_entity.id
_entity.type
_entity.pdbx_description
1 polymer ?
#
loop_
_entity_poly.entity_id
_entity_poly.type
_entity_poly.pdbx_seq_one_letter_code
_entity_poly.pdbx_strand_id
1 'polypeptide(L)' 'MRTEDPRYLQLLERLRHGQCTYDDYKLLLTRVVGQPSVGSLRDSPWNKAPILVFTNEVRTQLNYKAVIHKATQMGQ' A
#
# COMPACT_ATOMS: atom_id res chain seq x y z
N MET A 1 11.30 -7.20 15.63
CA MET A 1 11.67 -6.53 14.35
C MET A 1 10.46 -6.57 13.42
N ARG A 2 10.22 -5.57 12.56
CA ARG A 2 8.97 -5.51 11.75
C ARG A 2 8.93 -6.50 10.57
N THR A 3 10.07 -7.06 10.18
CA THR A 3 10.25 -8.03 9.10
C THR A 3 11.61 -8.71 9.26
N GLU A 4 11.74 -9.95 8.80
CA GLU A 4 12.95 -10.76 8.88
C GLU A 4 13.58 -11.07 7.51
N ASP A 5 12.97 -10.64 6.40
CA ASP A 5 13.54 -10.84 5.05
C ASP A 5 14.77 -9.95 4.87
N PRO A 6 16.00 -10.53 4.78
CA PRO A 6 17.22 -9.75 4.68
C PRO A 6 17.28 -8.89 3.42
N ARG A 7 16.68 -9.35 2.32
CA ARG A 7 16.68 -8.60 1.05
C ARG A 7 15.80 -7.37 1.15
N TYR A 8 14.66 -7.50 1.82
CA TYR A 8 13.74 -6.40 2.05
C TYR A 8 14.34 -5.35 2.99
N LEU A 9 15.02 -5.79 4.06
CA LEU A 9 15.71 -4.89 4.98
C LEU A 9 16.83 -4.10 4.28
N GLN A 10 17.62 -4.75 3.43
CA GLN A 10 18.67 -4.09 2.65
C GLN A 10 18.09 -3.06 1.67
N LEU A 11 16.97 -3.37 1.00
CA LEU A 11 16.27 -2.41 0.13
C LEU A 11 15.82 -1.18 0.92
N LEU A 12 15.20 -1.36 2.09
CA LEU A 12 14.76 -0.25 2.94
C LEU A 12 15.93 0.62 3.40
N GLU A 13 17.06 0.01 3.73
CA GLU A 13 18.25 0.74 4.16
C GLU A 13 18.85 1.59 3.03
N ARG A 14 18.86 1.07 1.79
CA ARG A 14 19.29 1.84 0.62
C ARG A 14 18.33 2.98 0.31
N LEU A 15 17.01 2.74 0.39
CA LEU A 15 15.98 3.78 0.24
C LEU A 15 16.18 4.91 1.25
N ARG A 16 16.44 4.57 2.52
CA ARG A 16 16.63 5.54 3.60
C ARG A 16 17.80 6.50 3.38
N HIS A 17 18.87 6.03 2.76
CA HIS A 17 20.08 6.83 2.51
C HIS A 17 20.19 7.39 1.09
N GLY A 18 19.20 7.16 0.22
CA GLY A 18 19.27 7.58 -1.18
C GLY A 18 20.31 6.81 -2.00
N GLN A 19 20.61 5.57 -1.62
CA GLN A 19 21.62 4.71 -2.26
C GLN A 19 21.00 3.60 -3.11
N CYS A 20 19.79 3.84 -3.64
CA CYS A 20 19.11 2.86 -4.48
C CYS A 20 19.87 2.59 -5.77
N THR A 21 19.92 1.32 -6.14
CA THR A 21 20.51 0.87 -7.41
C THR A 21 19.46 0.83 -8.51
N TYR A 22 19.90 0.65 -9.75
CA TYR A 22 19.00 0.41 -10.88
C TYR A 22 18.20 -0.89 -10.72
N ASP A 23 18.76 -1.89 -10.03
CA ASP A 23 18.05 -3.13 -9.73
C ASP A 23 16.96 -2.91 -8.68
N ASP A 24 17.17 -2.04 -7.70
CA ASP A 24 16.12 -1.64 -6.76
C ASP A 24 14.97 -0.94 -7.48
N TYR A 25 15.29 -0.08 -8.45
CA TYR A 25 14.28 0.56 -9.29
C TYR A 25 13.45 -0.48 -10.07
N LYS A 26 14.11 -1.42 -10.75
CA LYS A 26 13.42 -2.52 -11.46
C LYS A 26 12.55 -3.36 -10.51
N LEU A 27 13.07 -3.67 -9.33
CA LEU A 27 12.32 -4.40 -8.30
C LEU A 27 11.07 -3.62 -7.86
N LEU A 28 11.21 -2.33 -7.55
CA LEU A 28 10.09 -1.50 -7.11
C LEU A 28 9.02 -1.35 -8.21
N LEU A 29 9.40 -1.30 -9.49
CA LEU A 29 8.45 -1.32 -10.60
C LEU A 29 7.56 -2.56 -10.60
N THR A 30 8.07 -3.73 -10.19
CA THR A 30 7.22 -4.95 -10.05
C THR A 30 6.16 -4.83 -8.95
N ARG A 31 6.30 -3.86 -8.05
CA ARG A 31 5.38 -3.60 -6.93
C ARG A 31 4.42 -2.44 -7.20
N VAL A 32 4.68 -1.66 -8.25
CA VAL A 32 3.73 -0.64 -8.70
C VAL A 32 2.57 -1.35 -9.36
N VAL A 33 1.46 -1.38 -8.64
CA VAL A 33 0.21 -1.86 -9.19
C VAL A 33 -0.42 -0.76 -10.05
N GLY A 34 -0.07 -0.72 -11.33
CA GLY A 34 -0.84 0.00 -12.35
C GLY A 34 -1.96 -0.87 -12.89
N GLN A 35 -2.99 -0.32 -13.53
CA GLN A 35 -3.81 -1.12 -14.44
C GLN A 35 -2.85 -1.75 -15.47
N PRO A 36 -2.76 -3.09 -15.54
CA PRO A 36 -3.81 -4.08 -15.24
C PRO A 36 -3.51 -5.08 -14.09
N SER A 37 -2.64 -4.76 -13.14
CA SER A 37 -2.03 -5.78 -12.25
C SER A 37 -2.87 -6.28 -11.05
N VAL A 38 -4.08 -5.74 -10.80
CA VAL A 38 -5.10 -6.39 -9.96
C VAL A 38 -6.49 -6.13 -10.53
N GLY A 39 -7.34 -7.16 -10.57
CA GLY A 39 -8.72 -7.04 -11.01
C GLY A 39 -9.55 -6.10 -10.12
N SER A 40 -9.40 -6.22 -8.80
CA SER A 40 -10.10 -5.37 -7.83
C SER A 40 -9.37 -5.35 -6.48
N LEU A 41 -9.27 -4.18 -5.86
CA LEU A 41 -8.78 -4.03 -4.48
C LEU A 41 -9.80 -4.52 -3.43
N ARG A 42 -11.03 -4.83 -3.85
CA ARG A 42 -12.07 -5.43 -2.98
C ARG A 42 -11.92 -6.93 -2.82
N ASP A 43 -11.05 -7.56 -3.60
CA ASP A 43 -10.83 -9.00 -3.55
C ASP A 43 -9.66 -9.35 -2.62
N SER A 44 -9.67 -10.57 -2.09
CA SER A 44 -8.55 -11.09 -1.30
C SER A 44 -7.27 -11.13 -2.16
N PRO A 45 -6.08 -10.79 -1.62
CA PRO A 45 -5.80 -10.42 -0.22
C PRO A 45 -5.92 -8.92 0.08
N TRP A 46 -6.24 -8.10 -0.91
CA TRP A 46 -6.18 -6.64 -0.83
C TRP A 46 -7.34 -6.02 -0.06
N ASN A 47 -8.45 -6.74 0.04
CA ASN A 47 -9.67 -6.30 0.72
C ASN A 47 -9.50 -5.93 2.20
N LYS A 48 -8.39 -6.31 2.83
CA LYS A 48 -8.02 -5.94 4.20
C LYS A 48 -6.74 -5.10 4.30
N ALA A 49 -6.12 -4.76 3.17
CA ALA A 49 -4.89 -4.00 3.17
C ALA A 49 -5.17 -2.51 3.51
N PRO A 50 -4.36 -1.87 4.37
CA PRO A 50 -4.48 -0.44 4.61
C PRO A 50 -4.05 0.35 3.37
N ILE A 51 -4.76 1.44 3.07
CA ILE A 51 -4.39 2.37 2.01
C ILE A 51 -3.54 3.49 2.61
N LEU A 52 -2.29 3.61 2.16
CA LEU A 52 -1.39 4.69 2.54
C LEU A 52 -1.47 5.81 1.49
N VAL A 53 -1.62 7.04 1.96
CA VAL A 53 -1.72 8.23 1.10
C VAL A 53 -0.83 9.34 1.63
N PHE A 54 -0.44 10.26 0.75
CA PHE A 54 0.47 11.35 1.10
C PHE A 54 -0.18 12.46 1.92
N THR A 55 -1.47 12.77 1.68
CA THR A 55 -2.14 13.92 2.28
C THR A 55 -3.21 13.52 3.29
N ASN A 56 -3.32 14.31 4.37
CA ASN A 56 -4.29 14.06 5.43
C ASN A 56 -5.72 14.22 4.92
N GLU A 57 -5.95 15.14 3.99
CA GLU A 57 -7.23 15.41 3.37
C GLU A 57 -7.75 14.17 2.64
N VAL A 58 -6.91 13.53 1.83
CA VAL A 58 -7.26 12.30 1.11
C VAL A 58 -7.50 11.15 2.09
N ARG A 59 -6.63 11.01 3.11
CA ARG A 59 -6.81 9.99 4.16
C ARG A 59 -8.16 10.15 4.85
N THR A 60 -8.50 11.38 5.25
CA THR A 60 -9.74 11.70 5.94
C THR A 60 -10.95 11.38 5.06
N GLN A 61 -10.93 11.78 3.78
CA GLN A 61 -12.01 11.45 2.84
C GLN A 61 -12.19 9.93 2.65
N LEU A 62 -11.10 9.19 2.49
CA LEU A 62 -11.14 7.72 2.37
C LEU A 62 -11.74 7.07 3.63
N ASN A 63 -11.31 7.51 4.81
CA ASN A 63 -11.82 6.99 6.08
C ASN A 63 -13.31 7.32 6.27
N TYR A 64 -13.76 8.54 5.95
CA TYR A 64 -15.19 8.88 6.01
C TYR A 64 -16.02 7.97 5.10
N LYS A 65 -15.59 7.76 3.86
CA LYS A 65 -16.28 6.85 2.92
C LYS A 65 -16.34 5.43 3.47
N ALA A 66 -15.25 4.94 4.06
CA ALA A 66 -15.20 3.60 4.64
C ALA A 66 -16.15 3.46 5.84
N VAL A 67 -16.21 4.46 6.72
CA VAL A 67 -17.11 4.48 7.88
C VAL A 67 -18.57 4.49 7.45
N ILE A 68 -18.95 5.37 6.52
CA ILE A 68 -20.31 5.45 6.01
C ILE A 68 -20.73 4.12 5.37
N HIS A 69 -19.87 3.56 4.50
CA HIS A 69 -20.15 2.27 3.87
C HIS A 69 -20.36 1.15 4.90
N LYS A 70 -19.58 1.14 5.98
CA LYS A 70 -19.71 0.16 7.06
C LYS A 70 -21.01 0.35 7.84
N ALA A 71 -21.38 1.59 8.17
CA ALA A 71 -22.64 1.90 8.87
C ALA A 71 -23.86 1.43 8.06
N THR A 72 -23.89 1.72 6.76
CA THR A 72 -24.97 1.26 5.87
C THR A 72 -25.09 -0.27 5.83
N GLN A 73 -23.98 -1.01 5.85
CA GLN A 73 -24.00 -2.48 5.91
C GLN A 73 -24.52 -3.02 7.25
N MET A 74 -24.42 -2.23 8.32
CA MET A 74 -24.83 -2.61 9.68
C MET A 74 -26.28 -2.20 9.99
N GLY A 75 -26.99 -1.57 9.05
CA GLY A 75 -28.38 -1.14 9.24
C GLY A 75 -28.54 0.05 10.19
N GLN A 76 -27.50 0.88 10.32
CA GLN A 76 -27.52 2.14 11.07
C GLN A 76 -27.73 3.35 10.15
#